data_AF-A0A5B8N2J1-F1
#
_entry.id   AF-A0A5B8N2J1-F1
#
_cell.length_a   1.000
_cell.length_b   1.000
_cell.length_c   1.000
_cell.angle_alpha   90.00
_cell.angle_beta   90.00
_cell.angle_gamma   90.00
#
_symmetry.space_group_name_H-M   'P 1'
#
loop_
_entity.id
_entity.type
_entity.pdbx_description
1 polymer ?
#
loop_
_entity_poly.entity_id
_entity_poly.type
_entity_poly.pdbx_seq_one_letter_code
_entity_poly.pdbx_strand_id
1 'polypeptide(L)'
;MDSDKFTVADDSGNTAIAGTLGVTGDTTVTGATVLNGGLTMDSDKFTVADDSGNTAIAGTLGVTGDTTVTGATVLNGGLTMDSDKFTVADDSGNTAIAGTLGVTGDTTVTGATVLNGGLTMDSDKFTVADDSGNTAIAGTLTTTGATVLNGGLTMDSDKFTVADDSGNTAIAGTLGVTGDTTVTGATVLNGGLTMDSDKFTVADALVILPSLVPWVLLVTLLLLVPLC
;
A
#
# COMPACT_ATOMS: atom_id res chain seq x y z
N MET A 1 4.71 -85.04 -9.41
CA MET A 1 4.48 -83.62 -9.08
C MET A 1 5.35 -83.34 -7.87
N ASP A 2 6.16 -82.29 -7.92
CA ASP A 2 6.94 -81.85 -6.77
C ASP A 2 5.95 -81.22 -5.77
N SER A 3 5.59 -81.98 -4.73
CA SER A 3 4.52 -81.67 -3.78
C SER A 3 4.79 -80.42 -2.93
N ASP A 4 6.01 -79.90 -2.99
CA ASP A 4 6.46 -78.87 -2.05
C ASP A 4 6.21 -77.45 -2.58
N LYS A 5 5.82 -77.32 -3.86
CA LYS A 5 5.61 -76.00 -4.52
C LYS A 5 4.17 -75.49 -4.48
N PHE A 6 3.19 -76.37 -4.30
CA PHE A 6 1.78 -76.03 -4.12
C PHE A 6 1.20 -76.92 -3.02
N THR A 7 0.84 -76.33 -1.89
CA THR A 7 0.25 -77.07 -0.76
C THR A 7 -1.08 -76.45 -0.37
N VAL A 8 -2.05 -77.30 0.01
CA VAL A 8 -3.31 -76.89 0.62
C VAL A 8 -3.36 -77.54 1.99
N ALA A 9 -3.50 -76.75 3.05
CA ALA A 9 -3.59 -77.27 4.41
C ALA A 9 -5.00 -77.79 4.70
N ASP A 10 -5.13 -79.05 5.10
CA ASP A 10 -6.42 -79.71 5.26
C ASP A 10 -7.30 -79.09 6.37
N ASP A 11 -6.66 -78.52 7.41
CA ASP A 11 -7.33 -77.97 8.58
C ASP A 11 -7.86 -76.53 8.39
N SER A 12 -7.26 -75.79 7.46
CA SER A 12 -7.48 -74.35 7.28
C SER A 12 -7.84 -73.96 5.86
N GLY A 13 -7.61 -74.84 4.87
CA GLY A 13 -7.75 -74.55 3.45
C GLY A 13 -6.70 -73.59 2.89
N ASN A 14 -5.69 -73.23 3.69
CA ASN A 14 -4.64 -72.29 3.28
C ASN A 14 -3.82 -72.86 2.13
N THR A 15 -3.62 -72.05 1.09
CA THR A 15 -2.83 -72.43 -0.08
C THR A 15 -1.47 -71.74 -0.03
N ALA A 16 -0.37 -72.50 -0.15
CA ALA A 16 0.97 -71.95 -0.31
C ALA A 16 1.52 -72.25 -1.71
N ILE A 17 2.06 -71.23 -2.37
CA ILE A 17 2.72 -71.35 -3.68
C ILE A 17 4.15 -70.84 -3.53
N ALA A 18 5.14 -71.72 -3.67
CA ALA A 18 6.55 -71.35 -3.52
C ALA A 18 7.11 -70.59 -4.74
N GLY A 19 6.40 -70.62 -5.87
CA GLY A 19 6.73 -69.89 -7.09
C GLY A 19 5.85 -68.66 -7.32
N THR A 20 5.80 -68.18 -8.56
CA THR A 20 4.90 -67.09 -8.96
C THR A 20 3.48 -67.64 -9.22
N LEU A 21 2.48 -67.01 -8.63
CA LEU A 21 1.08 -67.22 -8.99
C LEU A 21 0.70 -66.27 -10.14
N GLY A 22 0.40 -66.82 -11.32
CA GLY A 22 -0.19 -66.06 -12.43
C GLY A 22 -1.70 -66.25 -12.47
N VAL A 23 -2.45 -65.15 -12.52
CA VAL A 23 -3.92 -65.17 -12.69
C VAL A 23 -4.28 -64.33 -13.91
N THR A 24 -4.99 -64.93 -14.87
CA THR A 24 -5.36 -64.28 -16.14
C THR A 24 -6.80 -63.76 -16.16
N GLY A 25 -7.60 -64.09 -15.15
CA GLY A 25 -8.97 -63.61 -14.98
C GLY A 25 -9.10 -62.68 -13.79
N ASP A 26 -10.33 -62.24 -13.53
CA ASP A 26 -10.65 -61.40 -12.38
C ASP A 26 -10.33 -62.12 -11.07
N THR A 27 -9.69 -61.40 -10.15
CA THR A 27 -9.38 -61.90 -8.81
C THR A 27 -10.10 -61.02 -7.79
N THR A 28 -10.91 -61.62 -6.92
CA THR A 28 -11.54 -60.93 -5.80
C THR A 28 -10.88 -61.33 -4.49
N VAL A 29 -10.32 -60.36 -3.77
CA VAL A 29 -9.80 -60.56 -2.41
C VAL A 29 -10.72 -59.83 -1.44
N THR A 30 -11.38 -60.56 -0.56
CA THR A 30 -12.35 -60.02 0.40
C THR A 30 -11.74 -59.65 1.75
N GLY A 31 -10.50 -60.07 2.01
CA GLY A 31 -9.75 -59.80 3.24
C GLY A 31 -8.64 -58.75 3.08
N ALA A 32 -7.94 -58.47 4.16
CA ALA A 32 -6.74 -57.65 4.12
C ALA A 32 -5.66 -58.33 3.26
N THR A 33 -5.00 -57.54 2.43
CA THR A 33 -3.87 -58.00 1.60
C THR A 33 -2.60 -57.37 2.12
N VAL A 34 -1.57 -58.18 2.39
CA VAL A 34 -0.22 -57.72 2.71
C VAL A 34 0.65 -57.98 1.48
N LEU A 35 1.23 -56.91 0.92
CA LEU A 35 2.14 -56.97 -0.22
C LEU A 35 3.53 -56.57 0.25
N ASN A 36 4.47 -57.51 0.29
CA ASN A 36 5.85 -57.29 0.74
C ASN A 36 6.82 -56.94 -0.42
N GLY A 37 6.28 -56.52 -1.56
CA GLY A 37 7.06 -56.15 -2.74
C GLY A 37 6.46 -54.92 -3.43
N GLY A 38 5.71 -54.11 -2.69
CA GLY A 38 4.92 -53.00 -3.22
C GLY A 38 3.69 -53.42 -4.04
N LEU A 39 3.05 -52.42 -4.64
CA LEU A 39 1.90 -52.57 -5.54
C LEU A 39 2.17 -51.81 -6.83
N THR A 40 1.90 -52.43 -7.98
CA THR A 40 1.96 -51.79 -9.30
C THR A 40 0.72 -52.17 -10.08
N MET A 41 -0.05 -51.17 -10.52
CA MET A 41 -1.25 -51.35 -11.33
C MET A 41 -1.10 -50.64 -12.66
N ASP A 42 -1.51 -51.33 -13.73
CA ASP A 42 -1.38 -50.88 -15.11
C ASP A 42 0.06 -50.41 -15.44
N SER A 43 1.02 -51.29 -15.10
CA SER A 43 2.48 -51.13 -15.25
C SER A 43 3.14 -49.99 -14.47
N ASP A 44 2.57 -48.78 -14.46
CA ASP A 44 3.18 -47.60 -13.84
C ASP A 44 2.16 -46.51 -13.42
N LYS A 45 0.86 -46.68 -13.68
CA LYS A 45 -0.13 -45.60 -13.43
C LYS A 45 -0.43 -45.38 -11.95
N PHE A 46 -0.39 -46.45 -11.17
CA PHE A 46 -0.49 -46.42 -9.72
C PHE A 46 0.55 -47.35 -9.12
N THR A 47 1.52 -46.78 -8.41
CA THR A 47 2.58 -47.56 -7.74
C THR A 47 2.69 -47.18 -6.28
N VAL A 48 2.84 -48.16 -5.40
CA VAL A 48 3.23 -47.97 -4.00
C VAL A 48 4.57 -48.64 -3.79
N ALA A 49 5.61 -47.85 -3.50
CA ALA A 49 6.96 -48.35 -3.28
C ALA A 49 7.06 -49.09 -1.93
N ASP A 50 7.71 -50.26 -1.93
CA ASP A 50 7.82 -51.12 -0.75
C ASP A 50 8.60 -50.48 0.39
N ASP A 51 9.78 -49.93 0.08
CA ASP A 51 10.70 -49.41 1.10
C ASP A 51 10.25 -48.08 1.74
N SER A 52 9.46 -47.27 1.02
CA SER A 52 9.10 -45.91 1.42
C SER A 52 7.61 -45.66 1.61
N GLY A 53 6.74 -46.53 1.06
CA GLY A 53 5.30 -46.30 0.98
C GLY A 53 4.91 -45.16 0.02
N ASN A 54 5.87 -44.59 -0.73
CA ASN A 54 5.60 -43.51 -1.66
C ASN A 54 4.62 -43.97 -2.73
N THR A 55 3.57 -43.19 -2.92
CA THR A 55 2.56 -43.44 -3.95
C THR A 55 2.82 -42.54 -5.16
N ALA A 56 2.90 -43.11 -6.35
CA ALA A 56 2.91 -42.37 -7.60
C ALA A 56 1.59 -42.59 -8.35
N ILE A 57 1.02 -41.49 -8.84
CA ILE A 57 -0.21 -41.48 -9.64
C ILE A 57 0.12 -40.70 -10.91
N ALA A 58 0.25 -41.38 -12.05
CA ALA A 58 0.60 -40.73 -13.31
C ALA A 58 -0.59 -39.98 -13.95
N GLY A 59 -1.81 -40.29 -13.50
CA GLY A 59 -3.04 -39.62 -13.91
C GLY A 59 -3.52 -38.58 -12.90
N THR A 60 -4.81 -38.24 -13.00
CA THR A 60 -5.46 -37.31 -12.05
C THR A 60 -5.88 -38.05 -10.78
N LEU A 61 -5.45 -37.54 -9.62
CA LEU A 61 -6.02 -37.93 -8.33
C LEU A 61 -7.23 -37.04 -8.01
N GLY A 62 -8.44 -37.62 -8.06
CA GLY A 62 -9.65 -36.96 -7.56
C GLY A 62 -9.84 -37.26 -6.08
N VAL A 63 -10.03 -36.23 -5.25
CA VAL A 63 -10.36 -36.37 -3.83
C VAL A 63 -11.68 -35.64 -3.55
N THR A 64 -12.67 -36.35 -3.02
CA THR A 64 -14.01 -35.81 -2.74
C THR A 64 -14.21 -35.38 -1.29
N GLY A 65 -13.36 -35.88 -0.39
CA GLY A 65 -13.37 -35.52 1.04
C GLY A 65 -12.23 -34.57 1.40
N ASP A 66 -12.16 -34.24 2.69
CA ASP A 66 -11.10 -33.40 3.23
C ASP A 66 -9.73 -34.07 3.08
N THR A 67 -8.74 -33.28 2.67
CA THR A 67 -7.34 -33.71 2.59
C THR A 67 -6.51 -32.90 3.57
N THR A 68 -5.79 -33.58 4.46
CA THR A 68 -4.82 -32.94 5.36
C THR A 68 -3.41 -33.22 4.88
N VAL A 69 -2.65 -32.17 4.58
CA VAL A 69 -1.21 -32.27 4.25
C VAL A 69 -0.42 -31.57 5.36
N THR A 70 0.39 -32.34 6.09
CA THR A 70 1.18 -31.83 7.22
C THR A 70 2.57 -31.31 6.81
N GLY A 71 3.03 -31.69 5.62
CA GLY A 71 4.31 -31.30 5.05
C GLY A 71 4.19 -30.18 4.00
N ALA A 72 5.32 -29.84 3.40
CA ALA A 72 5.35 -28.96 2.24
C ALA A 72 4.69 -29.63 1.03
N THR A 73 3.97 -28.83 0.24
CA THR A 73 3.40 -29.27 -1.04
C THR A 73 4.06 -28.47 -2.15
N VAL A 74 4.47 -29.16 -3.21
CA VAL A 74 4.97 -28.53 -4.44
C VAL A 74 3.89 -28.69 -5.51
N LEU A 75 3.36 -27.57 -6.01
CA LEU A 75 2.34 -27.52 -7.05
C LEU A 75 2.93 -26.86 -8.28
N ASN A 76 3.34 -27.65 -9.27
CA ASN A 76 3.96 -27.18 -10.52
C ASN A 76 2.95 -26.81 -11.62
N GLY A 77 1.66 -26.70 -11.27
CA GLY A 77 0.60 -26.33 -12.22
C GLY A 77 -0.26 -25.19 -11.68
N GLY A 78 0.28 -24.42 -10.74
CA GLY A 78 -0.44 -23.41 -9.98
C GLY A 78 -1.38 -23.98 -8.91
N LEU A 79 -2.20 -23.10 -8.35
CA LEU A 79 -3.20 -23.40 -7.33
C LEU A 79 -4.49 -22.64 -7.64
N THR A 80 -5.62 -23.33 -7.65
CA THR A 80 -6.95 -22.73 -7.81
C THR A 80 -7.88 -23.28 -6.73
N MET A 81 -8.46 -22.39 -5.93
CA MET A 81 -9.38 -22.74 -4.86
C MET A 81 -10.74 -22.08 -5.08
N ASP A 82 -11.81 -22.83 -4.80
CA ASP A 82 -13.21 -22.41 -5.01
C ASP A 82 -13.44 -21.83 -6.41
N SER A 83 -13.01 -22.58 -7.42
CA SER A 83 -13.03 -22.25 -8.86
C SER A 83 -12.16 -21.05 -9.30
N ASP A 84 -12.15 -19.95 -8.55
CA ASP A 84 -11.44 -18.72 -8.91
C ASP A 84 -11.18 -17.74 -7.74
N LYS A 85 -11.62 -18.04 -6.51
CA LYS A 85 -11.56 -17.06 -5.40
C LYS A 85 -10.15 -16.81 -4.89
N PHE A 86 -9.31 -17.82 -4.96
CA PHE A 86 -7.88 -17.73 -4.67
C PHE A 86 -7.13 -18.51 -5.74
N THR A 87 -6.32 -17.81 -6.53
CA THR A 87 -5.50 -18.43 -7.58
C THR A 87 -4.06 -18.01 -7.46
N VAL A 88 -3.13 -18.92 -7.77
CA VAL A 88 -1.71 -18.66 -7.97
C VAL A 88 -1.36 -19.19 -9.35
N ALA A 89 -1.03 -18.29 -10.28
CA ALA A 89 -0.66 -18.66 -11.64
C ALA A 89 0.73 -19.31 -11.69
N ASP A 90 0.86 -20.41 -12.41
CA ASP A 90 2.10 -21.20 -12.50
C ASP A 90 3.26 -20.38 -13.10
N ASP A 91 3.06 -19.82 -14.29
CA ASP A 91 4.12 -19.16 -15.04
C ASP A 91 4.63 -17.85 -14.40
N SER A 92 3.78 -17.15 -13.64
CA SER A 92 4.08 -15.80 -13.13
C SER A 92 4.16 -15.71 -11.61
N GLY A 93 3.60 -16.69 -10.89
CA GLY A 93 3.38 -16.59 -9.44
C GLY A 93 2.37 -15.53 -9.03
N ASN A 94 1.63 -14.94 -9.98
CA ASN A 94 0.63 -13.92 -9.68
C ASN A 94 -0.51 -14.52 -8.84
N THR A 95 -0.80 -13.87 -7.72
CA THR A 95 -1.91 -14.27 -6.84
C THR A 95 -3.12 -13.39 -7.12
N ALA A 96 -4.28 -14.01 -7.39
CA ALA A 96 -5.56 -13.31 -7.44
C ALA A 96 -6.40 -13.70 -6.22
N ILE A 97 -6.95 -12.70 -5.54
CA ILE A 97 -7.85 -12.85 -4.40
C ILE A 97 -9.12 -12.06 -4.72
N ALA A 98 -10.21 -12.77 -5.02
CA ALA A 98 -11.47 -12.12 -5.40
C ALA A 98 -12.21 -11.50 -4.21
N GLY A 99 -11.89 -11.96 -2.99
CA GLY A 99 -12.42 -11.43 -1.73
C GLY A 99 -11.47 -10.44 -1.06
N THR A 100 -11.70 -10.21 0.23
CA THR A 100 -10.84 -9.36 1.05
C THR A 100 -9.59 -10.12 1.50
N LEU A 101 -8.41 -9.53 1.28
CA LEU A 101 -7.16 -9.98 1.90
C LEU A 101 -6.97 -9.29 3.25
N GLY A 102 -7.09 -10.04 4.34
CA GLY A 102 -6.71 -9.57 5.67
C GLY A 102 -5.23 -9.86 5.96
N VAL A 103 -4.46 -8.85 6.35
CA VAL A 103 -3.05 -9.01 6.78
C VAL A 103 -2.90 -8.46 8.20
N THR A 104 -2.44 -9.29 9.12
CA THR A 104 -2.28 -8.92 10.54
C THR A 104 -0.86 -8.51 10.91
N GLY A 105 0.12 -8.87 10.08
CA GLY A 105 1.53 -8.49 10.26
C GLY A 105 1.98 -7.42 9.28
N ASP A 106 3.27 -7.11 9.33
CA ASP A 106 3.87 -6.13 8.43
C ASP A 106 3.87 -6.63 6.98
N THR A 107 3.56 -5.73 6.05
CA THR A 107 3.63 -5.99 4.61
C THR A 107 4.68 -5.08 3.99
N THR A 108 5.62 -5.65 3.24
CA THR A 108 6.57 -4.89 2.42
C THR A 108 6.16 -4.95 0.96
N VAL A 109 5.94 -3.79 0.34
CA VAL A 109 5.70 -3.67 -1.11
C VAL A 109 6.89 -2.95 -1.74
N THR A 110 7.60 -3.63 -2.63
CA THR A 110 8.79 -3.08 -3.31
C THR A 110 8.46 -2.36 -4.62
N GLY A 111 7.26 -2.61 -5.17
CA GLY A 111 6.75 -2.00 -6.39
C GLY A 111 5.71 -0.91 -6.13
N ALA A 112 5.07 -0.47 -7.21
CA ALA A 112 3.93 0.44 -7.11
C ALA A 112 2.68 -0.31 -6.64
N THR A 113 1.85 0.37 -5.85
CA THR A 113 0.54 -0.12 -5.42
C THR A 113 -0.55 0.73 -6.05
N VAL A 114 -1.57 0.08 -6.60
CA VAL A 114 -2.79 0.74 -7.08
C VAL A 114 -3.91 0.44 -6.10
N LEU A 115 -4.45 1.49 -5.48
CA LEU A 115 -5.57 1.41 -4.53
C LEU A 115 -6.77 2.18 -5.10
N ASN A 116 -7.75 1.46 -5.64
CA ASN A 116 -8.94 2.03 -6.28
C ASN A 116 -10.14 2.20 -5.31
N GLY A 117 -9.91 2.07 -4.01
CA GLY A 117 -10.95 2.23 -2.98
C GLY A 117 -10.53 3.25 -1.92
N GLY A 118 -9.60 4.14 -2.27
CA GLY A 118 -8.93 5.05 -1.34
C GLY A 118 -7.85 4.39 -0.48
N LEU A 119 -7.34 5.16 0.48
CA LEU A 119 -6.34 4.74 1.46
C LEU A 119 -6.71 5.31 2.83
N THR A 120 -6.66 4.46 3.85
CA THR A 120 -6.85 4.87 5.26
C THR A 120 -5.74 4.25 6.10
N MET A 121 -4.98 5.08 6.80
CA MET A 121 -3.91 4.66 7.69
C MET A 121 -4.20 5.12 9.11
N ASP A 122 -3.99 4.20 10.06
CA ASP A 122 -4.29 4.39 11.49
C ASP A 122 -5.71 4.92 11.71
N SER A 123 -6.69 4.26 11.08
CA SER A 123 -8.14 4.56 11.07
C SER A 123 -8.56 5.91 10.49
N ASP A 124 -7.85 7.00 10.76
CA ASP A 124 -8.21 8.36 10.37
C ASP A 124 -7.02 9.35 10.26
N LYS A 125 -5.78 8.93 10.54
CA LYS A 125 -4.64 9.87 10.63
C LYS A 125 -4.12 10.34 9.29
N PHE A 126 -4.17 9.47 8.30
CA PHE A 126 -3.84 9.77 6.91
C PHE A 126 -4.85 9.07 6.01
N THR A 127 -5.64 9.85 5.28
CA THR A 127 -6.63 9.30 4.36
C THR A 127 -6.53 9.92 2.98
N VAL A 128 -6.81 9.13 1.95
CA VAL A 128 -7.00 9.58 0.56
C VAL A 128 -8.37 9.09 0.12
N ALA A 129 -9.27 10.03 -0.19
CA ALA A 129 -10.62 9.73 -0.63
C ALA A 129 -10.63 9.23 -2.09
N ASP A 130 -11.33 8.13 -2.36
CA ASP A 130 -11.39 7.49 -3.67
C ASP A 130 -11.94 8.43 -4.77
N ASP A 131 -13.11 9.03 -4.54
CA ASP A 131 -13.80 9.81 -5.56
C ASP A 131 -13.16 11.16 -5.89
N SER A 132 -12.32 11.71 -5.00
CA SER A 132 -11.78 13.08 -5.13
C SER A 132 -10.26 13.16 -5.12
N GLY A 133 -9.57 12.13 -4.63
CA GLY A 133 -8.14 12.17 -4.35
C GLY A 133 -7.76 13.12 -3.19
N ASN A 134 -8.73 13.69 -2.48
CA ASN A 134 -8.45 14.59 -1.36
C ASN A 134 -7.70 13.86 -0.26
N THR A 135 -6.62 14.47 0.21
CA THR A 135 -5.79 13.94 1.30
C THR A 135 -6.13 14.66 2.60
N ALA A 136 -6.43 13.91 3.66
CA ALA A 136 -6.55 14.45 5.01
C ALA A 136 -5.37 13.97 5.86
N ILE A 137 -4.77 14.90 6.60
CA ILE A 137 -3.66 14.65 7.52
C ILE A 137 -4.07 15.23 8.87
N ALA A 138 -4.39 14.38 9.84
CA ALA A 138 -4.82 14.82 11.17
C ALA A 138 -3.65 15.41 12.00
N GLY A 139 -2.42 15.04 11.65
CA GLY A 139 -1.19 15.53 12.25
C GLY A 139 -0.59 16.74 11.52
N THR A 140 0.71 16.96 11.72
CA THR A 140 1.46 18.00 11.01
C THR A 140 2.00 17.45 9.69
N LEU A 141 1.85 18.22 8.60
CA LEU A 141 2.54 17.97 7.34
C LEU A 141 3.82 18.80 7.28
N THR A 142 4.97 18.15 7.35
CA THR A 142 6.28 18.79 7.11
C THR A 142 6.70 18.57 5.66
N THR A 143 6.99 19.66 4.95
CA THR A 143 7.53 19.64 3.59
C THR A 143 8.91 20.28 3.60
N THR A 144 9.90 19.64 2.99
CA THR A 144 11.28 20.14 2.91
C THR A 144 11.58 20.88 1.60
N GLY A 145 10.75 20.67 0.57
CA GLY A 145 10.86 21.29 -0.74
C GLY A 145 9.85 22.41 -0.97
N ALA A 146 9.92 23.03 -2.14
CA ALA A 146 8.95 24.04 -2.56
C ALA A 146 7.55 23.42 -2.71
N THR A 147 6.53 24.12 -2.20
CA THR A 147 5.13 23.74 -2.36
C THR A 147 4.48 24.67 -3.39
N VAL A 148 3.79 24.10 -4.39
CA VAL A 148 3.01 24.85 -5.38
C VAL A 148 1.52 24.64 -5.12
N LEU A 149 0.79 25.72 -4.87
CA LEU A 149 -0.65 25.70 -4.62
C LEU A 149 -1.41 26.48 -5.70
N ASN A 150 -2.03 25.76 -6.64
CA ASN A 150 -2.75 26.38 -7.77
C ASN A 150 -4.16 26.89 -7.41
N GLY A 151 -4.70 26.49 -6.24
CA GLY A 151 -6.00 26.91 -5.73
C GLY A 151 -5.95 28.00 -4.65
N GLY A 152 -4.77 28.54 -4.36
CA GLY A 152 -4.53 29.43 -3.22
C GLY A 152 -4.25 28.67 -1.92
N LEU A 153 -4.09 29.44 -0.83
CA LEU A 153 -3.85 28.94 0.52
C LEU A 153 -4.85 29.60 1.47
N THR A 154 -5.64 28.78 2.15
CA THR A 154 -6.48 29.22 3.26
C THR A 154 -5.87 28.70 4.56
N MET A 155 -5.72 29.58 5.55
CA MET A 155 -5.23 29.25 6.88
C MET A 155 -6.27 29.69 7.90
N ASP A 156 -6.35 29.00 9.02
CA ASP A 156 -7.08 29.50 10.18
C ASP A 156 -6.46 30.85 10.62
N SER A 157 -7.31 31.72 11.18
CA SER A 157 -6.88 33.03 11.67
C SER A 157 -5.65 32.91 12.58
N ASP A 158 -4.68 33.81 12.37
CA ASP A 158 -3.45 33.92 13.17
C ASP A 158 -2.42 32.77 13.00
N LYS A 159 -2.56 31.90 11.99
CA LYS A 159 -1.67 30.75 11.80
C LYS A 159 -0.71 30.84 10.61
N PHE A 160 -0.79 31.89 9.80
CA PHE A 160 0.19 32.11 8.75
C PHE A 160 1.42 32.84 9.30
N THR A 161 2.52 32.11 9.49
CA THR A 161 3.83 32.67 9.87
C THR A 161 4.86 32.24 8.84
N VAL A 162 5.58 33.21 8.26
CA VAL A 162 6.71 32.94 7.36
C VAL A 162 7.99 33.01 8.20
N ALA A 163 8.35 31.88 8.80
CA ALA A 163 9.58 31.71 9.58
C ALA A 163 10.60 30.90 8.76
N ASP A 164 11.28 31.59 7.85
CA ASP A 164 12.49 31.10 7.18
C ASP A 164 13.68 31.97 7.63
N ASP A 165 14.92 31.58 7.32
CA ASP A 165 16.15 32.29 7.71
C ASP A 165 16.10 33.79 7.36
N SER A 166 15.33 34.18 6.33
CA SER A 166 15.10 35.57 5.95
C SER A 166 13.73 36.14 6.36
N GLY A 167 12.72 35.30 6.61
CA GLY A 167 11.32 35.72 6.86
C GLY A 167 10.66 36.55 5.74
N ASN A 168 11.32 36.71 4.59
CA ASN A 168 10.88 37.60 3.54
C ASN A 168 9.69 37.01 2.78
N THR A 169 8.65 37.82 2.59
CA THR A 169 7.50 37.47 1.74
C THR A 169 7.53 38.32 0.48
N ALA A 170 7.68 37.69 -0.69
CA ALA A 170 7.57 38.37 -1.99
C ALA A 170 6.14 38.21 -2.53
N ILE A 171 5.46 39.33 -2.80
CA ILE A 171 4.11 39.34 -3.35
C ILE A 171 4.19 40.03 -4.72
N ALA A 172 4.08 39.24 -5.79
CA ALA A 172 4.15 39.78 -7.16
C ALA A 172 2.90 40.62 -7.53
N GLY A 173 1.78 40.38 -6.85
CA GLY A 173 0.54 41.14 -6.99
C GLY A 173 0.37 42.23 -5.94
N THR A 174 -0.88 42.66 -5.75
CA THR A 174 -1.23 43.62 -4.69
C THR A 174 -1.39 42.91 -3.36
N LEU A 175 -0.76 43.43 -2.31
CA LEU A 175 -1.08 43.07 -0.93
C LEU A 175 -2.20 43.99 -0.43
N GLY A 176 -3.36 43.43 -0.09
CA GLY A 176 -4.44 44.13 0.61
C GLY A 176 -4.41 43.80 2.10
N VAL A 177 -4.42 44.81 2.96
CA VAL A 177 -4.53 44.65 4.42
C VAL A 177 -5.76 45.42 4.89
N THR A 178 -6.69 44.75 5.56
CA THR A 178 -7.93 45.36 6.07
C THR A 178 -7.80 45.86 7.51
N GLY A 179 -6.85 45.32 8.28
CA GLY A 179 -6.53 45.75 9.63
C GLY A 179 -5.32 46.68 9.71
N ASP A 180 -4.92 47.02 10.93
CA ASP A 180 -3.74 47.84 11.18
C ASP A 180 -2.46 47.09 10.79
N THR A 181 -1.54 47.79 10.12
CA THR A 181 -0.19 47.29 9.82
C THR A 181 0.82 48.04 10.68
N THR A 182 1.61 47.31 11.47
CA THR A 182 2.75 47.88 12.19
C THR A 182 4.04 47.51 11.46
N VAL A 183 4.81 48.52 11.05
CA VAL A 183 6.16 48.33 10.50
C VAL A 183 7.15 48.92 11.49
N THR A 184 8.00 48.07 12.07
CA THR A 184 9.01 48.48 13.06
C THR A 184 10.31 48.96 12.41
N GLY A 185 10.52 48.62 11.14
CA GLY A 185 11.66 49.03 10.34
C GLY A 185 11.37 50.20 9.40
N ALA A 186 12.34 50.52 8.56
CA ALA A 186 12.14 51.49 7.49
C ALA A 186 11.24 50.92 6.38
N THR A 187 10.29 51.72 5.91
CA THR A 187 9.47 51.42 4.74
C THR A 187 10.01 52.19 3.54
N VAL A 188 10.33 51.49 2.45
CA VAL A 188 10.67 52.11 1.16
C VAL A 188 9.50 51.92 0.21
N LEU A 189 8.95 53.03 -0.28
CA LEU A 189 7.90 53.05 -1.30
C LEU A 189 8.48 53.64 -2.58
N ASN A 190 8.60 52.82 -3.62
CA ASN A 190 9.05 53.29 -4.94
C ASN A 190 7.92 54.00 -5.72
N GLY A 191 6.67 53.80 -5.28
CA GLY A 191 5.49 54.49 -5.78
C GLY A 191 5.02 55.60 -4.85
N GLY A 192 3.86 56.18 -5.15
CA GLY A 192 3.21 57.15 -4.26
C GLY A 192 2.61 56.50 -3.01
N LEU A 193 2.49 57.29 -1.94
CA LEU A 193 1.71 56.95 -0.75
C LEU A 193 0.44 57.79 -0.73
N THR A 194 -0.72 57.14 -0.69
CA THR A 194 -2.00 57.82 -0.48
C THR A 194 -2.52 57.45 0.91
N MET A 195 -2.87 58.46 1.70
CA MET A 195 -3.51 58.31 3.00
C MET A 195 -4.69 59.26 3.09
N ASP A 196 -5.70 58.88 3.86
CA ASP A 196 -6.78 59.81 4.21
C ASP A 196 -6.20 61.03 4.93
N SER A 197 -6.70 62.21 4.59
CA SER A 197 -6.13 63.50 5.02
C SER A 197 -6.15 63.70 6.54
N ASP A 198 -7.01 62.98 7.26
CA ASP A 198 -7.15 63.01 8.71
C ASP A 198 -6.41 61.87 9.43
N LYS A 199 -5.72 60.98 8.70
CA LYS A 199 -5.08 59.77 9.27
C LYS A 199 -3.56 59.80 9.30
N PHE A 200 -2.92 60.79 8.68
CA PHE A 200 -1.46 60.92 8.74
C PHE A 200 -1.02 61.66 10.00
N THR A 201 -0.32 60.96 10.88
CA THR A 201 0.32 61.54 12.07
C THR A 201 1.82 61.20 12.07
N VAL A 202 2.66 62.18 12.42
CA VAL A 202 4.09 62.00 12.61
C VAL A 202 4.41 62.26 14.08
N ALA A 203 4.96 61.26 14.77
CA ALA A 203 5.36 61.41 16.16
C ALA A 203 6.66 62.23 16.28
N ASP A 204 7.55 62.11 15.30
CA ASP A 204 8.84 62.79 15.23
C ASP A 204 8.91 63.77 14.04
N ALA A 205 10.03 64.49 13.93
CA ALA A 205 10.26 65.46 12.86
C ALA A 205 10.24 64.81 11.47
N LEU A 206 9.36 65.32 10.60
CA LEU A 206 9.34 64.97 9.18
C LEU A 206 10.49 65.67 8.45
N VAL A 207 11.44 64.89 7.91
CA VAL A 207 12.54 65.40 7.08
C VAL A 207 12.21 65.15 5.61
N ILE A 208 11.97 66.24 4.86
CA ILE A 208 11.79 66.20 3.40
C ILE A 208 13.10 66.64 2.76
N LEU A 209 13.77 65.72 2.06
CA LEU A 209 14.94 66.09 1.27
C LEU A 209 14.47 66.80 -0.01
N PRO A 210 15.04 67.96 -0.37
CA PRO A 210 14.70 68.63 -1.61
C PRO A 210 15.04 67.70 -2.77
N SER A 211 14.08 67.50 -3.68
CA SER A 211 14.39 66.84 -4.96
C SER A 211 15.50 67.64 -5.65
N LEU A 212 16.43 66.98 -6.34
CA LEU A 212 17.47 67.64 -7.15
C LEU A 212 16.89 68.48 -8.32
N VAL A 213 15.56 68.61 -8.42
CA VAL A 213 14.87 69.53 -9.32
C VAL A 213 14.88 70.93 -8.70
N PRO A 214 15.62 71.92 -9.27
CA PRO A 214 15.97 73.15 -8.56
C PRO A 214 14.82 74.17 -8.30
N TRP A 215 13.55 73.79 -8.43
CA TRP A 215 12.45 74.77 -8.53
C TRP A 215 11.17 74.44 -7.75
N VAL A 216 11.11 73.36 -6.94
CA VAL A 216 9.91 73.10 -6.13
C VAL A 216 9.99 73.88 -4.81
N LEU A 217 9.19 74.95 -4.76
CA LEU A 217 8.98 75.81 -3.60
C LEU A 217 8.51 74.99 -2.40
N LEU A 218 9.33 74.96 -1.34
CA LEU A 218 8.98 74.39 -0.04
C LEU A 218 7.89 75.26 0.61
N VAL A 219 6.62 74.88 0.48
CA VAL A 219 5.54 75.52 1.24
C VAL A 219 5.53 74.92 2.64
N THR A 220 6.24 75.58 3.56
CA THR A 220 6.13 75.34 5.00
C THR A 220 4.69 75.57 5.42
N LEU A 221 4.02 74.53 5.93
CA LEU A 221 2.71 74.64 6.56
C LEU A 221 2.88 75.47 7.86
N LEU A 222 2.52 76.74 7.78
CA LEU A 222 2.43 77.64 8.93
C LEU A 222 1.24 77.19 9.78
N LEU A 223 1.48 76.45 10.86
CA LEU A 223 0.50 76.31 11.95
C LEU A 223 0.28 77.70 12.56
N LEU A 224 -0.85 78.32 12.23
CA LEU A 224 -1.37 79.44 13.00
C LEU A 224 -1.73 78.90 14.40
N VAL A 225 -0.89 79.22 15.38
CA VAL A 225 -1.28 79.22 16.79
C VAL A 225 -2.35 80.32 16.94
N PRO A 226 -3.59 80.02 17.38
CA PRO A 226 -4.48 81.08 17.81
C PRO A 226 -3.96 81.62 19.14
N LEU A 227 -3.53 82.88 19.14
CA LEU A 227 -3.43 83.67 20.36
C LEU A 227 -4.85 84.04 20.80
N CYS A 228 -5.46 83.20 21.65
CA CYS A 228 -6.20 83.53 22.88
C CYS A 228 -6.98 82.31 23.39
#